data_AF-A0A9D5ADI3-F1
#
_entry.id   AF-A0A9D5ADI3-F1
#
_cell.length_a   1.000
_cell.length_b   1.000
_cell.length_c   1.000
_cell.angle_alpha   90.00
_cell.angle_beta   90.00
_cell.angle_gamma   90.00
#
_symmetry.space_group_name_H-M   'P 1'
#
loop_
_entity.id
_entity.type
_entity.pdbx_description
1 polymer ?
#
loop_
_entity_poly.entity_id
_entity_poly.type
_entity_poly.pdbx_seq_one_letter_code
_entity_poly.pdbx_strand_id
1 'polypeptide(L)'
;MDLSRLMVYYLDSLPGDWSKYPSMKKTVDAAILKFRSKKNYRNRKDITWVRVQCPQQNNSVDCKFFVLRFMRDIIALNRIDIPKMV
;
A
#
# COMPACT_ATOMS: atom_id res chain seq x y z
N MET A 1 1.44 3.78 -4.56
CA MET A 1 0.07 4.28 -4.82
C MET A 1 -0.01 4.66 -6.28
N ASP A 2 -1.07 4.26 -6.98
CA ASP A 2 -1.33 4.68 -8.35
C ASP A 2 -2.49 5.69 -8.35
N LEU A 3 -2.14 6.97 -8.41
CA LEU A 3 -3.11 8.08 -8.39
C LEU A 3 -3.89 8.21 -9.71
N SER A 4 -3.38 7.67 -10.82
CA SER A 4 -4.07 7.67 -12.10
C SER A 4 -5.25 6.69 -12.10
N ARG A 5 -5.07 5.55 -11.43
CA ARG A 5 -6.10 4.50 -11.26
C ARG A 5 -6.84 4.57 -9.93
N LEU A 6 -6.41 5.45 -9.02
CA LEU A 6 -6.93 5.59 -7.65
C LEU A 6 -6.80 4.30 -6.83
N MET A 7 -5.65 3.64 -6.99
CA MET A 7 -5.35 2.39 -6.31
C MET A 7 -4.30 2.61 -5.21
N VAL A 8 -4.62 2.13 -4.02
CA VAL A 8 -3.72 2.08 -2.87
C VAL A 8 -3.31 0.63 -2.66
N TYR A 9 -2.03 0.36 -2.79
CA TYR A 9 -1.46 -0.96 -2.56
C TYR A 9 -0.95 -1.02 -1.12
N TYR A 10 -1.46 -1.99 -0.38
CA TYR A 10 -1.14 -2.22 1.01
C TYR A 10 -0.24 -3.45 1.13
N LEU A 11 0.95 -3.27 1.71
CA LEU A 11 1.92 -4.31 1.98
C LEU A 11 2.21 -4.34 3.47
N ASP A 12 2.05 -5.51 4.08
CA ASP A 12 2.20 -5.69 5.52
C ASP A 12 3.03 -6.93 5.80
N SER A 13 4.23 -6.69 6.33
CA SER A 13 5.13 -7.76 6.73
C SER A 13 4.69 -8.47 8.01
N LEU A 14 3.84 -7.85 8.85
CA LEU A 14 3.36 -8.50 10.05
C LEU A 14 2.25 -9.51 9.72
N PRO A 15 2.27 -10.69 10.36
CA PRO A 15 1.12 -11.59 10.32
C PRO A 15 -0.06 -10.95 11.05
N GLY A 16 -1.23 -10.94 10.42
CA GLY A 16 -2.44 -10.43 11.05
C GLY A 16 -3.52 -9.94 10.10
N ASP A 17 -4.60 -9.46 10.73
CA ASP A 17 -5.73 -8.84 10.07
C ASP A 17 -5.46 -7.36 9.77
N TRP A 18 -5.77 -6.96 8.54
CA TRP A 18 -5.64 -5.61 8.01
C TRP A 18 -6.70 -4.66 8.59
N SER A 19 -7.80 -5.21 9.14
CA SER A 19 -8.82 -4.45 9.84
C SER A 19 -8.28 -3.67 11.05
N LYS A 20 -7.07 -4.00 11.51
CA LYS A 20 -6.38 -3.38 12.66
C LYS A 20 -6.01 -1.91 12.44
N TYR A 21 -6.04 -1.40 11.21
CA TYR A 21 -5.56 -0.04 10.91
C TYR A 21 -6.60 0.88 10.23
N PRO A 22 -7.81 1.05 10.80
CA PRO A 22 -8.87 1.84 10.19
C PRO A 22 -8.53 3.34 10.15
N SER A 23 -7.75 3.83 11.12
CA SER A 23 -7.26 5.21 11.16
C SER A 23 -6.34 5.52 9.98
N MET A 24 -5.37 4.64 9.70
CA MET A 24 -4.47 4.76 8.55
C MET A 24 -5.26 4.82 7.24
N LYS A 25 -6.24 3.93 7.06
CA LYS A 25 -7.09 3.94 5.87
C LYS A 25 -7.78 5.29 5.68
N LYS A 26 -8.44 5.80 6.72
CA LYS A 26 -9.13 7.11 6.70
C LYS A 26 -8.17 8.26 6.38
N THR A 27 -6.98 8.27 6.98
CA THR A 27 -5.98 9.31 6.75
C THR A 27 -5.49 9.33 5.30
N VAL A 28 -5.20 8.15 4.74
CA VAL A 28 -4.77 8.03 3.34
C VAL A 28 -5.91 8.39 2.38
N ASP A 29 -7.13 7.95 2.66
CA ASP A 29 -8.32 8.29 1.86
C ASP A 29 -8.52 9.82 1.81
N ALA A 30 -8.46 10.49 2.97
CA ALA A 30 -8.57 11.95 3.05
C ALA A 30 -7.44 12.67 2.28
N ALA A 31 -6.20 12.17 2.36
CA ALA A 31 -5.08 12.74 1.62
C ALA A 31 -5.25 12.63 0.11
N ILE A 32 -5.73 11.48 -0.40
CA ILE A 32 -6.01 11.27 -1.82
C ILE A 32 -7.15 12.17 -2.29
N LEU A 33 -8.24 12.27 -1.52
CA LEU A 33 -9.36 13.17 -1.84
C LEU A 33 -8.91 14.64 -1.90
N LYS A 34 -8.07 15.07 -0.96
CA LYS A 34 -7.48 16.43 -0.95
C LYS A 34 -6.54 16.66 -2.14
N PHE A 35 -5.77 15.65 -2.54
CA PHE A 35 -4.92 15.74 -3.74
C PHE A 35 -5.77 15.90 -5.01
N ARG A 36 -6.87 15.14 -5.11
CA ARG A 36 -7.78 15.20 -6.26
C ARG A 36 -8.47 16.54 -6.40
N SER A 37 -8.98 17.08 -5.29
CA SER A 37 -9.64 18.39 -5.30
C SER A 37 -8.69 19.48 -5.78
N LYS A 38 -7.43 19.47 -5.32
CA LYS A 38 -6.39 20.40 -5.76
C LYS A 38 -6.03 20.28 -7.25
N LYS A 39 -6.09 19.06 -7.81
CA LYS A 39 -5.78 18.80 -9.22
C LYS A 39 -6.98 18.92 -10.15
N ASN A 40 -8.14 19.36 -9.66
CA ASN A 40 -9.41 19.44 -10.41
C ASN A 40 -9.82 18.12 -11.07
N TYR A 41 -9.41 16.97 -10.51
CA TYR A 41 -9.85 15.68 -11.01
C TYR A 41 -11.33 15.49 -10.69
N ARG A 42 -12.19 15.65 -11.71
CA ARG A 42 -13.65 15.47 -11.62
C ARG A 42 -14.11 14.02 -11.52
N ASN A 43 -13.18 13.07 -11.63
CA ASN A 43 -13.52 11.66 -11.59
C ASN A 43 -14.16 11.33 -10.24
N ARG A 44 -15.26 10.58 -10.20
CA ARG A 44 -15.96 10.19 -8.96
C ARG A 44 -15.59 8.79 -8.47
N LYS A 45 -14.62 8.14 -9.13
CA LYS A 45 -14.17 6.80 -8.76
C LYS A 45 -13.75 6.74 -7.30
N ASP A 46 -14.23 5.72 -6.60
CA ASP A 46 -13.81 5.38 -5.25
C ASP A 46 -12.35 4.92 -5.22
N ILE A 47 -11.73 5.04 -4.06
CA ILE A 47 -10.36 4.61 -3.83
C ILE A 47 -10.38 3.09 -3.66
N THR A 48 -9.70 2.36 -4.54
CA THR A 48 -9.56 0.91 -4.44
C THR A 48 -8.34 0.57 -3.59
N TRP A 49 -8.56 -0.18 -2.51
CA TRP A 49 -7.49 -0.71 -1.67
C TRP A 49 -7.17 -2.14 -2.09
N VAL A 50 -5.93 -2.40 -2.47
CA VAL A 50 -5.44 -3.71 -2.89
C VAL A 50 -4.47 -4.22 -1.85
N ARG A 51 -4.82 -5.31 -1.18
CA ARG A 51 -3.89 -6.05 -0.33
C ARG A 51 -2.95 -6.86 -1.22
N VAL A 52 -1.67 -6.56 -1.15
CA VAL A 52 -0.64 -7.31 -1.87
C VAL A 52 -0.17 -8.45 -0.96
N GLN A 53 -0.20 -9.67 -1.50
CA GLN A 53 0.45 -10.79 -0.84
C GLN A 53 1.96 -10.56 -0.88
N CYS A 54 2.58 -10.47 0.29
CA CYS A 54 4.01 -10.19 0.43
C CYS A 54 4.63 -11.08 1.50
N PRO A 55 5.94 -11.33 1.47
CA PRO A 55 6.57 -12.14 2.50
C PRO A 55 6.42 -11.50 3.89
N GLN A 56 6.11 -12.33 4.88
CA GLN A 56 5.90 -11.90 6.25
C GLN A 56 7.15 -12.16 7.10
N GLN A 57 7.35 -11.33 8.11
CA GLN A 57 8.39 -11.54 9.12
C GLN A 57 7.90 -12.55 10.16
N ASN A 58 8.83 -13.37 10.65
CA ASN A 58 8.58 -14.31 11.75
C ASN A 58 8.82 -13.67 13.13
N ASN A 59 9.29 -12.42 13.14
CA ASN A 59 9.50 -11.60 14.34
C ASN A 59 8.69 -10.30 14.23
N SER A 60 8.79 -9.43 15.24
CA SER A 60 8.08 -8.15 15.29
C SER A 60 8.98 -6.92 15.09
N VAL A 61 10.28 -7.12 14.80
CA VAL A 61 11.29 -6.05 14.80
C VAL A 61 11.82 -5.68 13.42
N ASP A 62 11.68 -6.57 12.44
CA ASP A 62 12.20 -6.39 11.08
C ASP A 62 11.24 -5.67 10.14
N CYS A 63 10.12 -5.14 10.62
CA CYS A 63 9.11 -4.49 9.77
C CYS A 63 9.71 -3.38 8.89
N LYS A 64 10.68 -2.62 9.43
CA LYS A 64 11.39 -1.57 8.70
C LYS A 64 12.25 -2.13 7.57
N PHE A 65 12.94 -3.24 7.80
CA PHE A 65 13.72 -3.94 6.78
C PHE A 65 12.82 -4.43 5.65
N PHE A 66 11.67 -5.04 5.98
CA PHE A 66 10.71 -5.50 4.98
C PHE A 66 10.12 -4.34 4.16
N VAL A 67 9.80 -3.20 4.79
CA VAL A 67 9.35 -1.99 4.07
C VAL A 67 10.39 -1.52 3.05
N LEU A 68 11.66 -1.43 3.45
CA LEU A 68 12.75 -1.06 2.53
C LEU A 68 12.91 -2.06 1.39
N ARG A 69 12.88 -3.36 1.70
CA ARG A 69 12.96 -4.42 0.69
C ARG A 69 11.81 -4.34 -0.31
N PHE A 70 10.58 -4.12 0.17
CA PHE A 70 9.41 -4.00 -0.70
C PHE A 70 9.54 -2.82 -1.66
N MET A 71 9.98 -1.67 -1.17
CA MET A 71 10.22 -0.50 -2.03
C MET A 71 11.29 -0.79 -3.08
N ARG A 72 12.40 -1.41 -2.68
CA ARG A 72 13.47 -1.83 -3.61
C ARG A 72 12.92 -2.76 -4.70
N ASP A 73 12.18 -3.80 -4.32
CA ASP A 73 11.69 -4.81 -5.24
C ASP A 73 10.64 -4.24 -6.21
N ILE A 74 9.75 -3.35 -5.74
CA ILE A 74 8.77 -2.66 -6.59
C ILE A 74 9.47 -1.82 -7.67
N ILE A 75 10.51 -1.09 -7.28
CA ILE A 75 11.29 -0.26 -8.21
C ILE A 75 12.07 -1.13 -9.19
N ALA A 76 12.76 -2.17 -8.70
CA ALA A 76 13.61 -3.03 -9.51
C ALA A 76 12.81 -3.88 -10.52
N LEU A 77 11.66 -4.42 -10.12
CA LEU A 77 10.82 -5.26 -10.97
C LEU A 77 9.81 -4.45 -11.79
N ASN A 78 9.63 -3.17 -11.48
CA ASN A 78 8.57 -2.30 -12.01
C ASN A 78 7.18 -2.97 -11.92
N ARG A 79 6.96 -3.75 -10.85
CA ARG A 79 5.74 -4.52 -10.59
C ARG A 79 5.44 -4.47 -9.10
N ILE A 80 4.16 -4.55 -8.76
CA ILE A 80 3.70 -4.50 -7.37
C ILE A 80 3.58 -5.92 -6.78
N ASP A 81 3.59 -6.94 -7.63
CA ASP A 81 3.59 -8.34 -7.24
C ASP A 81 4.99 -8.71 -6.72
N ILE A 82 5.17 -8.69 -5.40
CA ILE A 82 6.46 -8.97 -4.77
C ILE A 82 6.61 -10.49 -4.64
N PRO A 83 7.70 -11.09 -5.15
CA PRO A 83 7.93 -12.53 -5.06
C PRO A 83 7.83 -13.02 -3.61
N LYS A 84 7.14 -14.15 -3.43
CA LYS A 84 7.15 -14.88 -2.15
C LYS A 84 8.57 -15.42 -1.91
N MET A 85 8.99 -15.46 -0.64
CA MET A 85 10.22 -16.18 -0.28
C MET A 85 9.97 -17.69 -0.52
N VAL A 86 10.90 -18.33 -1.23
CA VAL A 86 11.02 -19.79 -1.32
C VAL A 86 11.58 -20.32 -0.01
#